data_AF-A0A5J6L6N4-F1
#
_entry.id   AF-A0A5J6L6N4-F1
#
_cell.length_a   1.000
_cell.length_b   1.000
_cell.length_c   1.000
_cell.angle_alpha   90.00
_cell.angle_beta   90.00
_cell.angle_gamma   90.00
#
_symmetry.space_group_name_H-M   'P 1'
#
loop_
_entity.id
_entity.type
_entity.pdbx_description
1 polymer ?
#
loop_
_entity_poly.entity_id
_entity_poly.type
_entity_poly.pdbx_seq_one_letter_code
_entity_poly.pdbx_strand_id
1 'polypeptide(L)'
;MSKFVRTAETIQSLSLAAMEEASRLGLRTADIEHLFLALVINDQSAGRALRSMGIDLDSARRAVEEQRQGQLASLGIQASFPEAGRIVFHETDGYAWSKRASDLLARSGGKDKAGDAAAVLRELVAEPSGVIADLLDRLGTTPDALLEHLDRIDAPREKTARAAAKAKGRVSGSVETFVPAPIQEVWEFLADPTHLPEWEMSVGSIDHSGQDATPGMVWHGHAPTRHPDGKQAKTKPRFRRRSIELVAAHRPEKIAWRLAHPDAPESSSVLTEFALATTTGGTQVTITAAWSRRRGWRRLAGLPLRPLQKFLVWITLFQTGSAISRRFR
;
A
#
# COMPACT_ATOMS: atom_id res chain seq x y z
N MET A 1 -15.75 -4.93 9.62
CA MET A 1 -14.76 -6.02 9.66
C MET A 1 -14.56 -6.39 11.13
N SER A 2 -14.27 -7.67 11.42
CA SER A 2 -13.94 -8.09 12.80
C SER A 2 -12.61 -7.45 13.25
N LYS A 3 -12.45 -7.18 14.55
CA LYS A 3 -11.21 -6.65 15.13
C LYS A 3 -9.99 -7.49 14.72
N PHE A 4 -10.10 -8.82 14.82
CA PHE A 4 -9.04 -9.76 14.44
C PHE A 4 -8.58 -9.59 13.00
N VAL A 5 -9.54 -9.41 12.07
CA VAL A 5 -9.22 -9.21 10.65
C VAL A 5 -8.46 -7.91 10.48
N ARG A 6 -8.96 -6.79 11.04
CA ARG A 6 -8.27 -5.50 10.98
C ARG A 6 -6.84 -5.56 11.54
N THR A 7 -6.65 -6.28 12.65
CA THR A 7 -5.33 -6.44 13.26
C THR A 7 -4.39 -7.24 12.39
N ALA A 8 -4.85 -8.37 11.84
CA ALA A 8 -4.05 -9.13 10.88
C ALA A 8 -3.68 -8.30 9.65
N GLU A 9 -4.62 -7.53 9.09
CA GLU A 9 -4.38 -6.64 7.95
C GLU A 9 -3.34 -5.56 8.27
N THR A 10 -3.45 -4.95 9.44
CA THR A 10 -2.51 -3.91 9.91
C THR A 10 -1.12 -4.48 10.10
N ILE A 11 -0.99 -5.60 10.82
CA ILE A 11 0.31 -6.25 11.07
C ILE A 11 0.94 -6.70 9.75
N GLN A 12 0.15 -7.27 8.84
CA GLN A 12 0.63 -7.69 7.52
C GLN A 12 1.15 -6.49 6.72
N SER A 13 0.39 -5.39 6.65
CA SER A 13 0.78 -4.19 5.94
C SER A 13 2.05 -3.57 6.49
N LEU A 14 2.16 -3.44 7.83
CA LEU A 14 3.33 -2.87 8.48
C LEU A 14 4.55 -3.78 8.38
N SER A 15 4.37 -5.09 8.50
CA SER A 15 5.47 -6.05 8.35
C SER A 15 6.05 -6.05 6.95
N LEU A 16 5.20 -6.03 5.93
CA LEU A 16 5.66 -5.95 4.54
C LEU A 16 6.46 -4.66 4.31
N ALA A 17 5.94 -3.50 4.70
CA ALA A 17 6.63 -2.23 4.54
C ALA A 17 7.94 -2.15 5.35
N ALA A 18 7.95 -2.62 6.59
CA ALA A 18 9.15 -2.57 7.43
C ALA A 18 10.24 -3.52 6.92
N MET A 19 9.87 -4.70 6.42
CA MET A 19 10.81 -5.62 5.80
C MET A 19 11.36 -5.09 4.47
N GLU A 20 10.54 -4.36 3.69
CA GLU A 20 11.01 -3.64 2.51
C GLU A 20 12.09 -2.61 2.89
N GLU A 21 11.85 -1.78 3.91
CA GLU A 21 12.82 -0.79 4.40
C GLU A 21 14.11 -1.44 4.93
N ALA A 22 14.00 -2.52 5.71
CA ALA A 22 15.17 -3.27 6.16
C ALA A 22 15.99 -3.84 4.98
N SER A 23 15.30 -4.35 3.96
CA SER A 23 15.95 -4.94 2.78
C SER A 23 16.75 -3.91 1.96
N ARG A 24 16.34 -2.63 1.96
CA ARG A 24 17.10 -1.55 1.29
C ARG A 24 18.51 -1.40 1.85
N LEU A 25 18.69 -1.68 3.14
CA LEU A 25 19.97 -1.64 3.83
C LEU A 25 20.68 -3.01 3.84
N GLY A 26 20.18 -3.98 3.06
CA GLY A 26 20.70 -5.36 3.04
C GLY A 26 20.40 -6.16 4.31
N LEU A 27 19.53 -5.65 5.21
CA LEU A 27 19.20 -6.31 6.47
C LEU A 27 18.12 -7.37 6.27
N ARG A 28 18.27 -8.50 6.96
CA ARG A 28 17.25 -9.58 7.04
C ARG A 28 16.45 -9.54 8.34
N THR A 29 16.79 -8.63 9.24
CA THR A 29 16.05 -8.42 10.49
C THR A 29 15.48 -7.01 10.48
N ALA A 30 14.15 -6.92 10.48
CA ALA A 30 13.45 -5.66 10.69
C ALA A 30 13.34 -5.37 12.20
N ASP A 31 13.32 -4.09 12.56
CA ASP A 31 13.33 -3.61 13.94
C ASP A 31 12.44 -2.38 14.09
N ILE A 32 12.33 -1.82 15.30
CA ILE A 32 11.38 -0.74 15.65
C ILE A 32 11.52 0.53 14.79
N GLU A 33 12.71 0.84 14.30
CA GLU A 33 12.95 1.95 13.36
C GLU A 33 12.37 1.65 11.95
N HIS A 34 12.48 0.41 11.48
CA HIS A 34 11.85 0.00 10.23
C HIS A 34 10.31 -0.03 10.37
N LEU A 35 9.83 -0.39 11.57
CA LEU A 35 8.41 -0.28 11.91
C LEU A 35 7.96 1.20 11.94
N PHE A 36 8.79 2.12 12.45
CA PHE A 36 8.53 3.55 12.39
C PHE A 36 8.40 4.03 10.93
N LEU A 37 9.34 3.69 10.06
CA LEU A 37 9.28 4.00 8.62
C LEU A 37 8.01 3.43 7.97
N ALA A 38 7.64 2.19 8.30
CA ALA A 38 6.41 1.57 7.83
C ALA A 38 5.14 2.30 8.28
N LEU A 39 5.13 2.86 9.49
CA LEU A 39 4.01 3.67 9.99
C LEU A 39 3.90 4.99 9.22
N VAL A 40 5.02 5.65 8.90
CA VAL A 40 5.04 6.93 8.14
C VAL A 40 4.34 6.82 6.79
N ILE A 41 4.38 5.65 6.15
CA ILE A 41 3.74 5.40 4.84
C ILE A 41 2.38 4.69 4.94
N ASN A 42 1.93 4.39 6.15
CA ASN A 42 0.66 3.70 6.35
C ASN A 42 -0.54 4.65 6.19
N ASP A 43 -1.65 4.14 5.66
CA ASP A 43 -2.88 4.91 5.42
C ASP A 43 -3.81 5.06 6.62
N GLN A 44 -3.51 4.40 7.73
CA GLN A 44 -4.30 4.55 8.94
C GLN A 44 -3.89 5.81 9.70
N SER A 45 -4.55 6.08 10.83
CA SER A 45 -4.39 7.34 11.57
C SER A 45 -2.96 7.59 12.04
N ALA A 46 -2.19 6.57 12.39
CA ALA A 46 -0.78 6.73 12.75
C ALA A 46 0.05 7.40 11.66
N GLY A 47 -0.01 6.89 10.43
CA GLY A 47 0.72 7.48 9.32
C GLY A 47 0.20 8.87 8.96
N ARG A 48 -1.12 9.07 9.01
CA ARG A 48 -1.71 10.41 8.83
C ARG A 48 -1.20 11.40 9.88
N ALA A 49 -1.10 10.99 11.15
CA ALA A 49 -0.63 11.82 12.25
C ALA A 49 0.83 12.22 12.10
N LEU A 50 1.69 11.27 11.73
CA LEU A 50 3.10 11.55 11.44
C LEU A 50 3.22 12.56 10.28
N ARG A 51 2.54 12.30 9.16
CA ARG A 51 2.60 13.17 7.98
C ARG A 51 2.00 14.55 8.20
N SER A 52 0.90 14.68 8.93
CA SER A 52 0.33 16.00 9.26
C SER A 52 1.21 16.84 10.18
N MET A 53 2.17 16.22 10.87
CA MET A 53 3.22 16.89 11.62
C MET A 53 4.47 17.19 10.78
N GLY A 54 4.41 16.97 9.46
CA GLY A 54 5.52 17.24 8.54
C GLY A 54 6.53 16.08 8.41
N ILE A 55 6.26 14.93 9.04
CA ILE A 55 7.14 13.75 8.96
C ILE A 55 6.77 12.96 7.70
N ASP A 56 7.53 13.19 6.63
CA ASP A 56 7.49 12.39 5.41
C ASP A 56 8.50 11.22 5.46
N LEU A 57 8.49 10.36 4.43
CA LEU A 57 9.35 9.18 4.39
C LEU A 57 10.84 9.55 4.32
N ASP A 58 11.20 10.59 3.58
CA ASP A 58 12.60 10.98 3.37
C ASP A 58 13.22 11.63 4.60
N SER A 59 12.48 12.50 5.29
CA SER A 59 12.87 13.04 6.59
C SER A 59 13.01 11.94 7.64
N ALA A 60 12.05 11.00 7.69
CA ALA A 60 12.12 9.85 8.60
C ALA A 60 13.33 8.94 8.33
N ARG A 61 13.63 8.62 7.06
CA ARG A 61 14.81 7.82 6.68
C ARG A 61 16.12 8.51 7.09
N ARG A 62 16.24 9.81 6.84
CA ARG A 62 17.40 10.60 7.27
C ARG A 62 17.57 10.59 8.79
N ALA A 63 16.48 10.79 9.54
CA ALA A 63 16.53 10.75 11.00
C ALA A 63 16.98 9.39 11.54
N VAL A 64 16.53 8.29 10.93
CA VAL A 64 16.98 6.92 11.28
C VAL A 64 18.47 6.73 11.02
N GLU A 65 18.96 7.17 9.86
CA GLU A 65 20.37 7.06 9.49
C GLU A 65 21.26 7.89 10.44
N GLU A 66 20.89 9.15 10.70
CA GLU A 66 21.61 10.04 11.62
C GLU A 66 21.63 9.48 13.05
N GLN A 67 20.53 8.85 13.50
CA GLN A 67 20.46 8.25 14.82
C GLN A 67 21.40 7.04 14.93
N ARG A 68 21.45 6.18 13.91
CA ARG A 68 22.39 5.04 13.88
C ARG A 68 23.83 5.50 13.85
N GLN A 69 24.15 6.50 13.04
CA GLN A 69 25.49 7.09 12.98
C GLN A 69 25.89 7.69 14.34
N GLY A 70 24.98 8.41 15.01
CA GLY A 70 25.20 8.95 16.35
C GLY A 70 25.47 7.87 17.40
N GLN A 71 24.74 6.76 17.36
CA GLN A 71 24.96 5.62 18.27
C GLN A 71 26.30 4.92 18.05
N LEU A 72 26.77 4.77 16.81
CA LEU A 72 28.09 4.20 16.55
C LEU A 72 29.21 5.16 16.94
N ALA A 73 29.04 6.45 16.64
CA ALA A 73 30.00 7.48 17.00
C ALA A 73 30.21 7.58 18.52
N SER A 74 29.14 7.43 19.32
CA SER A 74 29.24 7.41 20.79
C SER A 74 29.98 6.18 21.33
N LEU A 75 29.99 5.08 20.56
CA LEU A 75 30.79 3.88 20.84
C LEU A 75 32.22 3.96 20.28
N GLY A 76 32.61 5.10 19.69
CA GLY A 76 33.93 5.29 19.06
C GLY A 76 34.09 4.53 17.74
N ILE A 77 33.01 4.04 17.14
CA ILE A 77 33.01 3.31 15.88
C ILE A 77 32.71 4.28 14.75
N GLN A 78 33.68 4.49 13.87
CA GLN A 78 33.47 5.16 12.59
C GLN A 78 33.16 4.10 11.53
N ALA A 79 31.88 3.75 11.38
CA ALA A 79 31.43 2.88 10.30
C ALA A 79 30.78 3.71 9.20
N SER A 80 31.10 3.38 7.94
CA SER A 80 30.31 3.82 6.79
C SER A 80 29.14 2.86 6.64
N PHE A 81 27.91 3.37 6.63
CA PHE A 81 26.75 2.56 6.27
C PHE A 81 26.75 2.31 4.76
N PRO A 82 26.30 1.12 4.31
CA PRO A 82 26.04 0.90 2.90
C PRO A 82 24.93 1.85 2.44
N GLU A 83 25.10 2.42 1.25
CA GLU A 83 24.07 3.26 0.64
C GLU A 83 22.78 2.45 0.48
N ALA A 84 21.63 3.08 0.75
CA ALA A 84 20.34 2.41 0.64
C ALA A 84 20.08 1.97 -0.80
N GLY A 85 20.08 0.65 -1.01
CA GLY A 85 19.82 0.04 -2.30
C GLY A 85 18.33 -0.10 -2.63
N ARG A 86 18.04 -0.82 -3.71
CA ARG A 86 16.67 -1.20 -4.09
C ARG A 86 16.05 -2.14 -3.06
N ILE A 87 14.72 -2.17 -2.99
CA ILE A 87 13.98 -3.16 -2.21
C ILE A 87 14.19 -4.56 -2.82
N VAL A 88 14.70 -5.51 -2.02
CA VAL A 88 14.94 -6.91 -2.42
C VAL A 88 14.15 -7.93 -1.59
N PHE A 89 13.26 -7.45 -0.71
CA PHE A 89 12.43 -8.28 0.18
C PHE A 89 11.67 -9.40 -0.56
N HIS A 90 11.15 -9.12 -1.76
CA HIS A 90 10.36 -10.08 -2.54
C HIS A 90 11.22 -11.08 -3.34
N GLU A 91 12.53 -10.89 -3.37
CA GLU A 91 13.49 -11.70 -4.13
C GLU A 91 14.29 -12.65 -3.23
N THR A 92 14.18 -12.48 -1.92
CA THR A 92 15.07 -13.11 -0.94
C THR A 92 14.29 -13.63 0.27
N ASP A 93 14.84 -14.64 0.94
CA ASP A 93 14.18 -15.30 2.08
C ASP A 93 14.82 -14.94 3.44
N GLY A 94 14.25 -15.47 4.52
CA GLY A 94 14.86 -15.43 5.86
C GLY A 94 14.65 -14.12 6.61
N TYR A 95 13.59 -13.37 6.27
CA TYR A 95 13.25 -12.14 7.00
C TYR A 95 12.59 -12.44 8.33
N ALA A 96 13.07 -11.77 9.38
CA ALA A 96 12.54 -11.89 10.73
C ALA A 96 12.39 -10.52 11.38
N TRP A 97 11.58 -10.47 12.43
CA TRP A 97 11.54 -9.33 13.33
C TRP A 97 12.57 -9.51 14.45
N SER A 98 13.16 -8.40 14.90
CA SER A 98 13.83 -8.37 16.19
C SER A 98 12.86 -8.81 17.29
N LYS A 99 13.39 -9.37 18.39
CA LYS A 99 12.54 -9.79 19.52
C LYS A 99 11.70 -8.63 20.06
N ARG A 100 12.32 -7.46 20.24
CA ARG A 100 11.63 -6.25 20.73
C ARG A 100 10.50 -5.79 19.80
N ALA A 101 10.71 -5.81 18.49
CA ALA A 101 9.69 -5.40 17.52
C ALA A 101 8.55 -6.43 17.45
N SER A 102 8.86 -7.73 17.51
CA SER A 102 7.87 -8.80 17.58
C SER A 102 7.01 -8.68 18.84
N ASP A 103 7.62 -8.49 20.01
CA ASP A 103 6.92 -8.34 21.28
C ASP A 103 6.01 -7.10 21.27
N LEU A 104 6.47 -6.02 20.64
CA LEU A 104 5.70 -4.78 20.46
C LEU A 104 4.45 -4.99 19.60
N LEU A 105 4.60 -5.63 18.44
CA LEU A 105 3.47 -5.97 17.56
C LEU A 105 2.47 -6.91 18.24
N ALA A 106 2.95 -7.88 19.03
CA ALA A 106 2.08 -8.75 19.82
C ALA A 106 1.28 -7.95 20.87
N ARG A 107 1.92 -7.00 21.57
CA ARG A 107 1.26 -6.15 22.56
C ARG A 107 0.23 -5.22 21.94
N SER A 108 0.46 -4.69 20.73
CA SER A 108 -0.47 -3.77 20.06
C SER A 108 -1.80 -4.45 19.67
N GLY A 109 -1.77 -5.76 19.42
CA GLY A 109 -2.94 -6.61 19.15
C GLY A 109 -3.71 -7.08 20.40
N GLY A 110 -3.33 -6.63 21.60
CA GLY A 110 -3.92 -7.06 22.87
C GLY A 110 -5.44 -6.84 22.99
N LYS A 111 -6.06 -7.52 23.97
CA LYS A 111 -7.52 -7.52 24.17
C LYS A 111 -8.11 -6.12 24.32
N ASP A 112 -7.39 -5.22 24.99
CA ASP A 112 -7.87 -3.87 25.33
C ASP A 112 -7.43 -2.79 24.33
N LYS A 113 -6.79 -3.16 23.21
CA LYS A 113 -6.31 -2.22 22.18
C LYS A 113 -7.12 -2.31 20.90
N ALA A 114 -7.09 -1.27 20.08
CA ALA A 114 -7.78 -1.28 18.79
C ALA A 114 -7.15 -2.28 17.79
N GLY A 115 -5.86 -2.60 17.97
CA GLY A 115 -5.12 -3.48 17.07
C GLY A 115 -4.99 -2.91 15.66
N ASP A 116 -4.91 -1.59 15.53
CA ASP A 116 -4.62 -0.85 14.31
C ASP A 116 -3.26 -0.14 14.42
N ALA A 117 -2.87 0.60 13.39
CA ALA A 117 -1.57 1.27 13.34
C ALA A 117 -1.42 2.31 14.45
N ALA A 118 -2.53 2.90 14.93
CA ALA A 118 -2.52 3.81 16.06
C ALA A 118 -2.16 3.08 17.37
N ALA A 119 -2.67 1.86 17.58
CA ALA A 119 -2.23 1.02 18.69
C ALA A 119 -0.75 0.64 18.57
N VAL A 120 -0.24 0.38 17.36
CA VAL A 120 1.19 0.11 17.14
C VAL A 120 2.04 1.35 17.44
N LEU A 121 1.63 2.53 16.98
CA LEU A 121 2.36 3.78 17.23
C LEU A 121 2.41 4.11 18.73
N ARG A 122 1.32 3.91 19.48
CA ARG A 122 1.31 4.07 20.93
C ARG A 122 2.31 3.14 21.63
N GLU A 123 2.38 1.88 21.22
CA GLU A 123 3.39 0.94 21.73
C GLU A 123 4.82 1.32 21.35
N LEU A 124 5.00 1.90 20.18
CA LEU A 124 6.29 2.35 19.66
C LEU A 124 6.83 3.55 20.43
N VAL A 125 5.96 4.51 20.73
CA VAL A 125 6.31 5.69 21.52
C VAL A 125 6.61 5.33 22.99
N ALA A 126 5.91 4.33 23.54
CA ALA A 126 6.13 3.84 24.90
C ALA A 126 7.30 2.85 25.02
N GLU A 127 8.05 2.60 23.94
CA GLU A 127 9.16 1.65 23.94
C GLU A 127 10.34 2.18 24.79
N PRO A 128 10.89 1.37 25.72
CA PRO A 128 11.77 1.86 26.78
C PRO A 128 13.20 2.19 26.33
N SER A 129 13.61 1.86 25.10
CA SER A 129 14.99 2.10 24.66
C SER A 129 15.29 3.57 24.36
N GLY A 130 14.27 4.43 24.29
CA GLY A 130 14.41 5.85 23.96
C GLY A 130 14.65 6.14 22.47
N VAL A 131 14.92 5.12 21.65
CA VAL A 131 15.22 5.26 20.22
C VAL A 131 14.14 6.04 19.48
N ILE A 132 12.86 5.74 19.74
CA ILE A 132 11.74 6.41 19.06
C ILE A 132 11.56 7.84 19.55
N ALA A 133 11.77 8.10 20.84
CA ALA A 133 11.72 9.45 21.39
C ALA A 133 12.81 10.35 20.76
N ASP A 134 14.04 9.83 20.65
CA ASP A 134 15.14 10.54 20.01
C ASP A 134 14.88 10.80 18.51
N LEU A 135 14.30 9.83 17.79
CA LEU A 135 13.92 10.01 16.39
C LEU A 135 12.87 11.11 16.23
N LEU A 136 11.87 11.14 17.11
CA LEU A 136 10.84 12.18 17.10
C LEU A 136 11.43 13.55 17.39
N ASP A 137 12.34 13.66 18.37
CA ASP A 137 13.02 14.91 18.71
C ASP A 137 13.82 15.47 17.52
N ARG A 138 14.57 14.60 16.83
CA ARG A 138 15.28 14.95 15.58
C ARG A 138 14.34 15.42 14.47
N LEU A 139 13.13 14.88 14.43
CA LEU A 139 12.07 15.28 13.49
C LEU A 139 11.29 16.52 13.96
N GLY A 140 11.69 17.15 15.06
CA GLY A 140 11.10 18.39 15.57
C GLY A 140 9.78 18.19 16.31
N THR A 141 9.53 17.00 16.87
CA THR A 141 8.34 16.71 17.67
C THR A 141 8.68 15.90 18.92
N THR A 142 7.73 15.79 19.85
CA THR A 142 7.85 14.93 21.03
C THR A 142 6.87 13.75 20.96
N PRO A 143 7.15 12.66 21.71
CA PRO A 143 6.19 11.62 22.03
C PRO A 143 4.78 12.14 22.36
N ASP A 144 4.68 13.04 23.33
CA ASP A 144 3.39 13.53 23.83
C ASP A 144 2.65 14.34 22.78
N ALA A 145 3.34 15.24 22.06
CA ALA A 145 2.74 16.02 20.99
C ALA A 145 2.19 15.13 19.86
N LEU A 146 2.91 14.05 19.53
CA LEU A 146 2.46 13.08 18.53
C LEU A 146 1.24 12.30 19.02
N LEU A 147 1.21 11.85 20.27
CA LEU A 147 0.07 11.13 20.84
C LEU A 147 -1.18 12.01 20.94
N GLU A 148 -1.04 13.25 21.40
CA GLU A 148 -2.14 14.24 21.40
C GLU A 148 -2.65 14.52 19.98
N HIS A 149 -1.76 14.57 19.00
CA HIS A 149 -2.15 14.76 17.60
C HIS A 149 -2.87 13.53 17.03
N LEU A 150 -2.39 12.33 17.35
CA LEU A 150 -3.01 11.07 16.99
C LEU A 150 -4.43 10.97 17.56
N ASP A 151 -4.62 11.33 18.83
CA ASP A 151 -5.93 11.31 19.49
C ASP A 151 -6.92 12.28 18.83
N ARG A 152 -6.45 13.45 18.36
CA ARG A 152 -7.28 14.38 17.57
C ARG A 152 -7.70 13.82 16.21
N ILE A 153 -6.86 13.01 15.58
CA ILE A 153 -7.18 12.35 14.29
C ILE A 153 -8.10 11.14 14.50
N ASP A 154 -7.88 10.38 15.57
CA ASP A 154 -8.70 9.23 15.96
C ASP A 154 -10.07 9.64 16.51
N ALA A 155 -10.20 10.88 17.00
CA ALA A 155 -11.47 11.43 17.46
C ALA A 155 -12.57 11.24 16.39
N PRO A 156 -13.80 10.85 16.77
CA PRO A 156 -14.88 10.62 15.82
C PRO A 156 -15.25 11.90 15.06
N ARG A 157 -14.58 12.19 13.95
CA ARG A 157 -15.11 13.13 12.95
C ARG A 157 -16.34 12.48 12.34
N GLU A 158 -17.43 13.25 12.29
CA GLU A 158 -18.60 12.90 11.48
C GLU A 158 -18.10 12.40 10.13
N LYS A 159 -18.27 11.10 9.89
CA LYS A 159 -17.84 10.47 8.66
C LYS A 159 -18.61 11.14 7.53
N THR A 160 -18.02 12.15 6.90
CA THR A 160 -18.40 12.56 5.56
C THR A 160 -17.95 11.40 4.67
N ALA A 161 -18.75 10.33 4.68
CA ALA A 161 -18.63 9.26 3.73
C ALA A 161 -18.83 9.92 2.37
N ARG A 162 -17.72 10.22 1.68
CA ARG A 162 -17.73 10.46 0.25
C ARG A 162 -18.13 9.12 -0.37
N ALA A 163 -19.43 8.86 -0.34
CA ALA A 163 -20.02 7.65 -0.86
C ALA A 163 -19.73 7.68 -2.35
N ALA A 164 -18.74 6.89 -2.78
CA ALA A 164 -18.62 6.51 -4.17
C ALA A 164 -20.03 6.09 -4.61
N ALA A 165 -20.60 6.83 -5.57
CA ALA A 165 -21.98 6.64 -6.02
C ALA A 165 -22.18 5.14 -6.27
N LYS A 166 -23.08 4.50 -5.51
CA LYS A 166 -23.36 3.07 -5.65
C LYS A 166 -23.90 2.84 -7.06
N ALA A 167 -23.02 2.47 -8.00
CA ALA A 167 -23.43 2.11 -9.34
C ALA A 167 -24.34 0.87 -9.24
N LYS A 168 -25.64 1.06 -9.51
CA LYS A 168 -26.63 -0.02 -9.53
C LYS A 168 -26.12 -1.12 -10.45
N GLY A 169 -25.96 -2.34 -9.93
CA GLY A 169 -25.61 -3.51 -10.74
C GLY A 169 -24.13 -3.90 -10.81
N ARG A 170 -23.24 -3.32 -9.99
CA ARG A 170 -21.83 -3.77 -9.86
C ARG A 170 -21.51 -4.30 -8.45
N VAL A 171 -20.48 -5.12 -8.34
CA VAL A 171 -19.78 -5.33 -7.05
C VAL A 171 -18.64 -4.33 -7.08
N SER A 172 -18.46 -3.55 -6.01
CA SER A 172 -17.36 -2.58 -5.94
C SER A 172 -16.66 -2.65 -4.59
N GLY A 173 -15.36 -2.36 -4.60
CA GLY A 173 -14.52 -2.17 -3.43
C GLY A 173 -13.73 -0.88 -3.58
N SER A 174 -13.35 -0.27 -2.46
CA SER A 174 -12.48 0.90 -2.45
C SER A 174 -11.46 0.76 -1.34
N VAL A 175 -10.22 1.14 -1.61
CA VAL A 175 -9.15 1.30 -0.62
C VAL A 175 -8.47 2.65 -0.82
N GLU A 176 -7.79 3.11 0.22
CA GLU A 176 -6.93 4.28 0.16
C GLU A 176 -5.48 3.82 0.30
N THR A 177 -4.60 4.44 -0.46
CA THR A 177 -3.16 4.21 -0.39
C THR A 177 -2.37 5.50 -0.47
N PHE A 178 -1.38 5.65 0.40
CA PHE A 178 -0.46 6.77 0.40
C PHE A 178 0.74 6.42 -0.48
N VAL A 179 1.13 7.36 -1.34
CA VAL A 179 2.27 7.24 -2.23
C VAL A 179 3.22 8.39 -1.92
N PRO A 180 4.49 8.11 -1.52
CA PRO A 180 5.46 9.14 -1.13
C PRO A 180 6.07 9.83 -2.36
N ALA A 181 5.23 10.35 -3.25
CA ALA A 181 5.64 11.08 -4.44
C ALA A 181 4.65 12.19 -4.81
N PRO A 182 5.10 13.23 -5.54
CA PRO A 182 4.24 14.29 -6.04
C PRO A 182 3.11 13.76 -6.93
N ILE A 183 1.94 14.42 -6.87
CA ILE A 183 0.73 13.99 -7.59
C ILE A 183 0.95 13.87 -9.10
N GLN A 184 1.82 14.70 -9.68
CA GLN A 184 2.11 14.66 -11.11
C GLN A 184 2.85 13.37 -11.50
N GLU A 185 3.87 12.98 -10.73
CA GLU A 185 4.63 11.75 -10.98
C GLU A 185 3.74 10.51 -10.80
N VAL A 186 2.89 10.51 -9.78
CA VAL A 186 1.93 9.43 -9.55
C VAL A 186 0.91 9.35 -10.69
N TRP A 187 0.42 10.50 -11.18
CA TRP A 187 -0.49 10.53 -12.31
C TRP A 187 0.18 10.03 -13.60
N GLU A 188 1.41 10.47 -13.90
CA GLU A 188 2.17 10.05 -15.07
C GLU A 188 2.42 8.56 -15.07
N PHE A 189 2.84 8.01 -13.93
CA PHE A 189 3.01 6.57 -13.74
C PHE A 189 1.72 5.77 -13.98
N LEU A 190 0.58 6.24 -13.49
CA LEU A 190 -0.70 5.57 -13.69
C LEU A 190 -1.27 5.75 -15.10
N ALA A 191 -0.90 6.83 -15.79
CA ALA A 191 -1.35 7.18 -17.14
C ALA A 191 -0.60 6.43 -18.23
N ASP A 192 0.67 6.09 -17.99
CA ASP A 192 1.45 5.31 -18.93
C ASP A 192 1.01 3.83 -18.90
N PRO A 193 0.46 3.30 -20.02
CA PRO A 193 0.05 1.90 -20.08
C PRO A 193 1.23 0.94 -19.91
N THR A 194 2.47 1.32 -20.17
CA THR A 194 3.62 0.43 -20.02
C THR A 194 3.88 0.04 -18.56
N HIS A 195 3.40 0.84 -17.59
CA HIS A 195 3.52 0.58 -16.16
C HIS A 195 2.39 -0.30 -15.58
N LEU A 196 1.31 -0.56 -16.34
CA LEU A 196 0.21 -1.44 -15.89
C LEU A 196 0.67 -2.80 -15.31
N PRO A 197 1.63 -3.53 -15.90
CA PRO A 197 2.10 -4.80 -15.33
C PRO A 197 2.73 -4.67 -13.92
N GLU A 198 3.16 -3.46 -13.53
CA GLU A 198 3.77 -3.22 -12.23
C GLU A 198 2.73 -3.18 -11.09
N TRP A 199 1.49 -2.79 -11.37
CA TRP A 199 0.46 -2.60 -10.34
C TRP A 199 -0.86 -3.37 -10.58
N GLU A 200 -1.12 -3.82 -11.81
CA GLU A 200 -2.27 -4.66 -12.17
C GLU A 200 -1.83 -6.11 -12.34
N MET A 201 -1.93 -6.88 -11.26
CA MET A 201 -1.44 -8.27 -11.18
C MET A 201 -1.99 -9.22 -12.25
N SER A 202 -3.11 -8.87 -12.88
CA SER A 202 -3.72 -9.69 -13.91
C SER A 202 -3.14 -9.48 -15.31
N VAL A 203 -2.22 -8.53 -15.45
CA VAL A 203 -1.47 -8.17 -16.66
C VAL A 203 0.03 -8.45 -16.41
N GLY A 204 0.64 -9.20 -17.32
CA GLY A 204 2.09 -9.50 -17.29
C GLY A 204 2.87 -8.80 -18.39
N SER A 205 2.22 -8.47 -19.51
CA SER A 205 2.81 -7.66 -20.59
C SER A 205 1.73 -6.94 -21.37
N ILE A 206 2.11 -5.86 -22.05
CA ILE A 206 1.24 -5.07 -22.92
C ILE A 206 1.89 -4.90 -24.26
N ASP A 207 1.08 -5.04 -25.31
CA ASP A 207 1.45 -4.75 -26.68
C ASP A 207 1.33 -3.23 -26.86
N HIS A 208 2.42 -2.49 -26.65
CA HIS A 208 2.47 -1.04 -26.76
C HIS A 208 3.16 -0.60 -28.06
N SER A 209 2.59 0.38 -28.74
CA SER A 209 3.05 0.87 -30.06
C SER A 209 3.73 2.25 -30.04
N GLY A 210 4.03 2.82 -28.86
CA GLY A 210 4.68 4.13 -28.73
C GLY A 210 3.74 5.33 -28.84
N GLN A 211 2.42 5.12 -28.78
CA GLN A 211 1.41 6.18 -28.85
C GLN A 211 1.04 6.69 -27.46
N ASP A 212 0.92 8.01 -27.30
CA ASP A 212 0.42 8.64 -26.08
C ASP A 212 -1.00 8.16 -25.76
N ALA A 213 -1.23 7.84 -24.49
CA ALA A 213 -2.50 7.27 -24.04
C ALA A 213 -3.61 8.33 -24.03
N THR A 214 -4.65 8.12 -24.85
CA THR A 214 -5.86 8.96 -24.86
C THR A 214 -7.10 8.18 -24.43
N PRO A 215 -8.07 8.82 -23.75
CA PRO A 215 -9.32 8.15 -23.37
C PRO A 215 -10.03 7.52 -24.57
N GLY A 216 -10.45 6.27 -24.42
CA GLY A 216 -11.07 5.45 -25.46
C GLY A 216 -10.10 4.52 -26.20
N MET A 217 -8.78 4.71 -26.07
CA MET A 217 -7.81 3.77 -26.63
C MET A 217 -7.85 2.43 -25.91
N VAL A 218 -7.63 1.37 -26.70
CA VAL A 218 -7.62 -0.02 -26.23
C VAL A 218 -6.30 -0.67 -26.61
N TRP A 219 -5.57 -1.14 -25.60
CA TRP A 219 -4.38 -1.95 -25.73
C TRP A 219 -4.73 -3.43 -25.54
N HIS A 220 -3.90 -4.27 -26.13
CA HIS A 220 -3.92 -5.70 -25.86
C HIS A 220 -2.75 -6.05 -24.95
N GLY A 221 -2.96 -7.03 -24.09
CA GLY A 221 -1.93 -7.53 -23.21
C GLY A 221 -2.12 -8.99 -22.89
N HIS A 222 -1.17 -9.53 -22.16
CA HIS A 222 -1.13 -10.93 -21.79
C HIS A 222 -1.10 -11.09 -20.27
N ALA A 223 -1.79 -12.10 -19.76
CA ALA A 223 -1.69 -12.51 -18.36
C ALA A 223 -0.24 -12.95 -18.03
N PRO A 224 0.22 -12.76 -16.79
CA PRO A 224 1.55 -13.20 -16.38
C PRO A 224 1.74 -14.71 -16.61
N THR A 225 2.92 -15.07 -17.12
CA THR A 225 3.32 -16.46 -17.37
C THR A 225 3.99 -17.11 -16.17
N ARG A 226 4.45 -16.28 -15.21
CA ARG A 226 5.05 -16.70 -13.94
C ARG A 226 4.40 -15.97 -12.78
N HIS A 227 4.31 -16.65 -11.65
CA HIS A 227 3.99 -16.06 -10.36
C HIS A 227 5.20 -15.29 -9.82
N PRO A 228 5.00 -14.37 -8.85
CA PRO A 228 6.10 -13.69 -8.16
C PRO A 228 7.14 -14.65 -7.53
N ASP A 229 6.72 -15.86 -7.16
CA ASP A 229 7.60 -16.92 -6.61
C ASP A 229 8.38 -17.71 -7.70
N GLY A 230 8.34 -17.25 -8.95
CA GLY A 230 9.02 -17.86 -10.10
C GLY A 230 8.30 -19.07 -10.73
N LYS A 231 7.23 -19.59 -10.11
CA LYS A 231 6.49 -20.76 -10.65
C LYS A 231 5.66 -20.38 -11.86
N GLN A 232 5.45 -21.32 -12.78
CA GLN A 232 4.60 -21.09 -13.96
C GLN A 232 3.13 -20.88 -13.57
N ALA A 233 2.53 -19.81 -14.09
CA ALA A 233 1.13 -19.51 -13.90
C ALA A 233 0.25 -20.39 -14.80
N LYS A 234 -0.67 -21.15 -14.19
CA LYS A 234 -1.63 -22.01 -14.92
C LYS A 234 -2.85 -21.21 -15.39
N THR A 235 -2.68 -20.35 -16.39
CA THR A 235 -3.77 -19.55 -16.97
C THR A 235 -4.44 -20.27 -18.14
N LYS A 236 -5.77 -20.49 -18.05
CA LYS A 236 -6.56 -21.11 -19.12
C LYS A 236 -6.46 -20.28 -20.41
N PRO A 237 -6.39 -20.89 -21.62
CA PRO A 237 -6.16 -20.18 -22.88
C PRO A 237 -7.05 -18.95 -23.08
N ARG A 238 -8.36 -19.07 -22.84
CA ARG A 238 -9.34 -17.97 -22.97
C ARG A 238 -9.16 -16.77 -22.02
N PHE A 239 -8.29 -16.89 -21.01
CA PHE A 239 -7.98 -15.82 -20.06
C PHE A 239 -6.56 -15.28 -20.22
N ARG A 240 -5.81 -15.75 -21.23
CA ARG A 240 -4.44 -15.31 -21.48
C ARG A 240 -4.38 -13.92 -22.08
N ARG A 241 -5.27 -13.61 -23.03
CA ARG A 241 -5.35 -12.27 -23.62
C ARG A 241 -6.20 -11.35 -22.77
N ARG A 242 -5.84 -10.07 -22.77
CA ARG A 242 -6.54 -8.97 -22.08
C ARG A 242 -6.76 -7.84 -23.06
N SER A 243 -7.93 -7.22 -22.96
CA SER A 243 -8.16 -5.89 -23.50
C SER A 243 -8.10 -4.90 -22.34
N ILE A 244 -7.36 -3.81 -22.55
CA ILE A 244 -7.10 -2.79 -21.55
C ILE A 244 -7.47 -1.46 -22.17
N GLU A 245 -8.50 -0.82 -21.64
CA GLU A 245 -9.05 0.43 -22.16
C GLU A 245 -8.80 1.55 -21.16
N LEU A 246 -8.24 2.67 -21.63
CA LEU A 246 -8.20 3.91 -20.86
C LEU A 246 -9.59 4.56 -20.94
N VAL A 247 -10.37 4.46 -19.88
CA VAL A 247 -11.77 4.95 -19.85
C VAL A 247 -11.83 6.45 -19.62
N ALA A 248 -10.96 6.97 -18.74
CA ALA A 248 -10.90 8.38 -18.42
C ALA A 248 -9.49 8.76 -17.96
N ALA A 249 -9.03 9.94 -18.35
CA ALA A 249 -7.79 10.55 -17.88
C ALA A 249 -8.02 12.06 -17.69
N HIS A 250 -8.31 12.46 -16.45
CA HIS A 250 -8.45 13.86 -16.05
C HIS A 250 -7.23 14.23 -15.21
N ARG A 251 -6.30 14.96 -15.82
CA ARG A 251 -5.05 15.35 -15.17
C ARG A 251 -5.26 16.43 -14.11
N PRO A 252 -4.59 16.36 -12.94
CA PRO A 252 -3.86 15.22 -12.36
C PRO A 252 -4.73 14.36 -11.42
N GLU A 253 -6.04 14.62 -11.33
CA GLU A 253 -6.87 14.15 -10.21
C GLU A 253 -7.51 12.78 -10.41
N LYS A 254 -7.69 12.33 -11.66
CA LYS A 254 -8.44 11.10 -11.92
C LYS A 254 -7.95 10.33 -13.13
N ILE A 255 -7.84 9.02 -12.98
CA ILE A 255 -7.61 8.10 -14.09
C ILE A 255 -8.43 6.82 -13.91
N ALA A 256 -8.92 6.23 -15.01
CA ALA A 256 -9.73 5.03 -14.97
C ALA A 256 -9.37 4.06 -16.09
N TRP A 257 -9.15 2.81 -15.72
CA TRP A 257 -8.79 1.71 -16.61
C TRP A 257 -9.87 0.63 -16.59
N ARG A 258 -10.21 0.09 -17.75
CA ARG A 258 -11.11 -1.08 -17.87
C ARG A 258 -10.36 -2.26 -18.45
N LEU A 259 -10.42 -3.38 -17.74
CA LEU A 259 -9.84 -4.64 -18.15
C LEU A 259 -10.93 -5.66 -18.47
N ALA A 260 -10.80 -6.35 -19.60
CA ALA A 260 -11.68 -7.45 -19.99
C ALA A 260 -10.91 -8.59 -20.67
N HIS A 261 -11.62 -9.69 -20.94
CA HIS A 261 -11.09 -10.86 -21.64
C HIS A 261 -11.69 -10.92 -23.06
N PRO A 262 -10.93 -10.60 -24.12
CA PRO A 262 -11.45 -10.61 -25.48
C PRO A 262 -11.91 -12.02 -25.91
N ASP A 263 -11.21 -13.07 -25.46
CA ASP A 263 -11.53 -14.46 -25.79
C ASP A 263 -12.55 -15.12 -24.82
N ALA A 264 -13.11 -14.34 -23.89
CA ALA A 264 -14.16 -14.77 -22.96
C ALA A 264 -15.12 -13.62 -22.65
N PRO A 265 -15.93 -13.16 -23.63
CA PRO A 265 -16.82 -12.00 -23.49
C PRO A 265 -17.91 -12.17 -22.42
N GLU A 266 -18.20 -13.40 -22.00
CA GLU A 266 -19.08 -13.70 -20.88
C GLU A 266 -18.45 -13.43 -19.50
N SER A 267 -17.13 -13.20 -19.46
CA SER A 267 -16.39 -12.85 -18.26
C SER A 267 -16.71 -11.43 -17.78
N SER A 268 -16.57 -11.20 -16.47
CA SER A 268 -16.78 -9.87 -15.89
C SER A 268 -15.58 -8.97 -16.18
N SER A 269 -15.81 -7.84 -16.84
CA SER A 269 -14.86 -6.74 -16.92
C SER A 269 -14.66 -6.07 -15.56
N VAL A 270 -13.46 -5.57 -15.31
CA VAL A 270 -13.11 -4.77 -14.13
C VAL A 270 -12.90 -3.32 -14.58
N LEU A 271 -13.52 -2.38 -13.89
CA LEU A 271 -13.24 -0.95 -14.00
C LEU A 271 -12.50 -0.53 -12.74
N THR A 272 -11.26 -0.05 -12.87
CA THR A 272 -10.45 0.47 -11.77
C THR A 272 -10.30 1.97 -11.94
N GLU A 273 -10.79 2.73 -10.98
CA GLU A 273 -10.69 4.20 -10.93
C GLU A 273 -9.70 4.59 -9.83
N PHE A 274 -8.82 5.51 -10.16
CA PHE A 274 -7.87 6.15 -9.25
C PHE A 274 -8.28 7.61 -9.11
N ALA A 275 -8.53 8.05 -7.88
CA ALA A 275 -8.65 9.47 -7.55
C ALA A 275 -7.40 9.88 -6.75
N LEU A 276 -6.74 10.94 -7.17
CA LEU A 276 -5.49 11.44 -6.62
C LEU A 276 -5.74 12.77 -5.91
N ALA A 277 -5.16 12.92 -4.72
CA ALA A 277 -5.20 14.16 -3.96
C ALA A 277 -3.83 14.42 -3.32
N THR A 278 -3.32 15.64 -3.43
CA THR A 278 -2.10 16.05 -2.74
C THR A 278 -2.30 15.97 -1.23
N THR A 279 -1.28 15.48 -0.52
CA THR A 279 -1.23 15.41 0.94
C THR A 279 0.20 15.70 1.42
N THR A 280 0.39 15.88 2.72
CA THR A 280 1.74 16.11 3.25
C THR A 280 2.64 14.92 2.97
N GLY A 281 3.80 15.19 2.39
CA GLY A 281 4.80 14.17 2.03
C GLY A 281 4.47 13.33 0.79
N GLY A 282 3.39 13.61 0.04
CA GLY A 282 3.10 12.87 -1.19
C GLY A 282 1.65 12.97 -1.69
N THR A 283 1.12 11.84 -2.13
CA THR A 283 -0.20 11.74 -2.78
C THR A 283 -1.06 10.68 -2.11
N GLN A 284 -2.30 11.05 -1.78
CA GLN A 284 -3.34 10.10 -1.39
C GLN A 284 -4.03 9.56 -2.65
N VAL A 285 -4.01 8.25 -2.81
CA VAL A 285 -4.64 7.53 -3.92
C VAL A 285 -5.85 6.77 -3.41
N THR A 286 -7.05 7.10 -3.89
CA THR A 286 -8.25 6.30 -3.66
C THR A 286 -8.46 5.38 -4.86
N ILE A 287 -8.37 4.07 -4.63
CA ILE A 287 -8.52 3.05 -5.67
C ILE A 287 -9.90 2.42 -5.53
N THR A 288 -10.75 2.60 -6.54
CA THR A 288 -12.08 2.00 -6.60
C THR A 288 -12.14 1.00 -7.74
N ALA A 289 -12.32 -0.28 -7.44
CA ALA A 289 -12.55 -1.31 -8.45
C ALA A 289 -14.02 -1.73 -8.48
N ALA A 290 -14.57 -1.88 -9.68
CA ALA A 290 -15.94 -2.30 -9.91
C ALA A 290 -16.04 -3.39 -10.98
N TRP A 291 -16.58 -4.54 -10.58
CA TRP A 291 -16.79 -5.70 -11.45
C TRP A 291 -18.19 -5.64 -12.06
N SER A 292 -18.28 -5.86 -13.38
CA SER A 292 -19.58 -6.07 -14.02
C SER A 292 -20.22 -7.37 -13.50
N ARG A 293 -21.52 -7.32 -13.20
CA ARG A 293 -22.25 -8.51 -12.71
C ARG A 293 -22.45 -9.52 -13.83
N ARG A 294 -22.20 -10.80 -13.53
CA ARG A 294 -22.64 -11.92 -14.37
C ARG A 294 -24.18 -11.93 -14.46
N ARG A 295 -24.73 -12.06 -15.67
CA ARG A 295 -26.18 -12.20 -15.91
C ARG A 295 -26.66 -13.63 -15.55
N GLY A 296 -27.94 -13.79 -15.14
CA GLY A 296 -28.61 -15.09 -14.97
C GLY A 296 -28.61 -15.71 -13.55
N TRP A 297 -28.99 -17.00 -13.45
CA TRP A 297 -29.18 -17.77 -12.19
C TRP A 297 -27.94 -17.80 -11.29
N ARG A 298 -26.74 -17.61 -11.86
CA ARG A 298 -25.47 -17.46 -11.13
C ARG A 298 -25.44 -16.24 -10.19
N ARG A 299 -26.35 -15.27 -10.33
CA ARG A 299 -26.56 -14.17 -9.38
C ARG A 299 -27.06 -14.66 -8.01
N LEU A 300 -27.89 -15.70 -7.99
CA LEU A 300 -28.46 -16.27 -6.77
C LEU A 300 -27.50 -17.23 -6.09
N ALA A 301 -26.74 -18.03 -6.86
CA ALA A 301 -25.72 -18.95 -6.32
C ALA A 301 -24.53 -18.24 -5.65
N GLY A 302 -24.27 -16.96 -5.97
CA GLY A 302 -23.17 -16.19 -5.39
C GLY A 302 -23.48 -15.46 -4.07
N LEU A 303 -24.74 -15.46 -3.62
CA LEU A 303 -25.19 -14.83 -2.37
C LEU A 303 -24.44 -15.31 -1.10
N PRO A 304 -24.25 -16.62 -0.87
CA PRO A 304 -23.53 -17.10 0.32
C PRO A 304 -22.02 -16.84 0.26
N LEU A 305 -21.44 -16.68 -0.95
CA LEU A 305 -20.00 -16.44 -1.16
C LEU A 305 -19.61 -14.95 -1.06
N ARG A 306 -20.57 -14.05 -0.79
CA ARG A 306 -20.33 -12.60 -0.73
C ARG A 306 -19.22 -12.18 0.24
N PRO A 307 -19.08 -12.73 1.45
CA PRO A 307 -17.98 -12.36 2.35
C PRO A 307 -16.61 -12.69 1.75
N LEU A 308 -16.47 -13.89 1.18
CA LEU A 308 -15.23 -14.31 0.51
C LEU A 308 -14.93 -13.44 -0.73
N GLN A 309 -15.94 -13.11 -1.52
CA GLN A 309 -15.79 -12.21 -2.66
C GLN A 309 -15.32 -10.82 -2.24
N LYS A 310 -15.90 -10.25 -1.17
CA LYS A 310 -15.45 -8.95 -0.63
C LYS A 310 -14.01 -9.00 -0.13
N PHE A 311 -13.63 -10.09 0.52
CA PHE A 311 -12.26 -10.29 0.99
C PHE A 311 -11.27 -10.39 -0.17
N LEU A 312 -11.56 -11.16 -1.22
CA LEU A 312 -10.73 -11.23 -2.43
C LEU A 312 -10.62 -9.88 -3.14
N VAL A 313 -11.73 -9.15 -3.27
CA VAL A 313 -11.76 -7.78 -3.82
C VAL A 313 -10.85 -6.85 -3.02
N TRP A 314 -10.91 -6.93 -1.69
CA TRP A 314 -10.07 -6.14 -0.81
C TRP A 314 -8.59 -6.51 -0.96
N ILE A 315 -8.24 -7.80 -1.02
CA ILE A 315 -6.86 -8.26 -1.25
C ILE A 315 -6.31 -7.69 -2.56
N THR A 316 -7.04 -7.80 -3.66
CA THR A 316 -6.58 -7.30 -4.97
C THR A 316 -6.34 -5.80 -4.92
N LEU A 317 -7.29 -5.04 -4.36
CA LEU A 317 -7.15 -3.59 -4.22
C LEU A 317 -5.96 -3.19 -3.33
N PHE A 318 -5.77 -3.90 -2.21
CA PHE A 318 -4.64 -3.68 -1.31
C PHE A 318 -3.30 -3.98 -1.97
N GLN A 319 -3.23 -5.05 -2.79
CA GLN A 319 -2.02 -5.40 -3.55
C GLN A 319 -1.71 -4.35 -4.61
N THR A 320 -2.71 -3.87 -5.35
CA THR A 320 -2.53 -2.77 -6.32
C THR A 320 -2.02 -1.50 -5.63
N GLY A 321 -2.65 -1.08 -4.53
CA GLY A 321 -2.17 0.07 -3.75
C GLY A 321 -0.73 -0.11 -3.28
N SER A 322 -0.42 -1.27 -2.69
CA SER A 322 0.93 -1.60 -2.22
C SER A 322 1.96 -1.56 -3.34
N ALA A 323 1.63 -2.07 -4.52
CA ALA A 323 2.51 -2.07 -5.68
C ALA A 323 2.79 -0.66 -6.20
N ILE A 324 1.75 0.18 -6.30
CA ILE A 324 1.91 1.60 -6.68
C ILE A 324 2.79 2.32 -5.68
N SER A 325 2.50 2.20 -4.38
CA SER A 325 3.28 2.90 -3.35
C SER A 325 4.74 2.46 -3.34
N ARG A 326 5.03 1.17 -3.53
CA ARG A 326 6.39 0.62 -3.57
C ARG A 326 7.23 1.19 -4.71
N ARG A 327 6.63 1.46 -5.87
CA ARG A 327 7.36 2.00 -7.03
C ARG A 327 8.03 3.35 -6.77
N PHE A 328 7.54 4.10 -5.79
CA PHE A 328 8.01 5.43 -5.42
C PHE A 328 8.84 5.44 -4.12
N ARG A 329 9.24 4.27 -3.61
CA ARG A 329 9.97 4.13 -2.35
C ARG A 329 11.44 3.84 -2.52
#